data_AF-A0AAJ1TCK8-F1
#
_entry.id   AF-A0AAJ1TCK8-F1
#
_cell.length_a   1.000
_cell.length_b   1.000
_cell.length_c   1.000
_cell.angle_alpha   90.00
_cell.angle_beta   90.00
_cell.angle_gamma   90.00
#
_symmetry.space_group_name_H-M   'P 1'
#
loop_
_entity.id
_entity.type
_entity.pdbx_description
1 polymer ?
#
loop_
_entity_poly.entity_id
_entity_poly.type
_entity_poly.pdbx_seq_one_letter_code
_entity_poly.pdbx_strand_id
1 'polypeptide(L)'
;MVGRNEPCPCGSGKKYKKCCERVVTIRHAEGLREGRDRDLSKKLLADLNQWFHPYWKMEKQSKWGHRFKELLHLPLQEPVPQSFSFSFHYWLLLDAPCVQNKRPVELWASTVRRTPEKERVLTSYLDSKLTCYEMIDIREESMLFRSLLDGVEYEVIRGEEVPRERIVFTRLIRLGNRYELFGPYTSFVHEMRGEILVQLEKFNHLDQEQQKYATREQGWQVLGWSMKRAQELEKVEKLAPASTPEMVDSIRETLFWPNVEYTSEQPGLPIKIMQQLEQFYVSQVNPLQKRTQQFYSKSLEILFDYLSKRFGQSFQWSMLNEEAFIHFFSIWYLDSGKATPMASKIFLNTLKNLFQWLYNQGISNIYLHFKKVYSILIHKLPTTIEARTWLAEHAIETEETEHTGTMIQNMFMLAISATGPMLLIGERWVPVQLRAFPAIWSDERFWIRGTIHMSEHHCIFTHIENVFPMTLLEEELPNAHVLGQK
;
A
#
# COMPACT_ATOMS: atom_id res chain seq x y z
N MET A 1 -48.57 -7.01 -6.00
CA MET A 1 -47.78 -6.24 -6.97
C MET A 1 -48.72 -5.24 -7.64
N VAL A 2 -48.35 -3.96 -7.72
CA VAL A 2 -49.11 -2.95 -8.48
C VAL A 2 -48.94 -3.20 -9.97
N GLY A 3 -50.05 -3.27 -10.71
CA GLY A 3 -50.04 -3.49 -12.15
C GLY A 3 -49.39 -2.33 -12.89
N ARG A 4 -48.62 -2.62 -13.96
CA ARG A 4 -47.85 -1.63 -14.74
C ARG A 4 -48.68 -0.41 -15.22
N ASN A 5 -49.96 -0.61 -15.47
CA ASN A 5 -50.90 0.41 -15.94
C ASN A 5 -51.77 1.03 -14.83
N GLU A 6 -51.66 0.56 -13.59
CA GLU A 6 -52.42 1.05 -12.44
C GLU A 6 -51.88 2.41 -11.94
N PRO A 7 -52.69 3.20 -11.23
CA PRO A 7 -52.22 4.41 -10.56
C PRO A 7 -51.07 4.09 -9.60
N CYS A 8 -50.05 4.94 -9.63
CA CYS A 8 -48.82 4.73 -8.87
C CYS A 8 -49.06 4.92 -7.36
N PRO A 9 -48.58 4.00 -6.50
CA PRO A 9 -48.84 4.03 -5.06
C PRO A 9 -48.18 5.20 -4.32
N CYS A 10 -47.30 5.95 -4.97
CA CYS A 10 -46.68 7.16 -4.40
C CYS A 10 -47.62 8.38 -4.34
N GLY A 11 -48.89 8.23 -4.73
CA GLY A 11 -49.88 9.32 -4.68
C GLY A 11 -49.77 10.34 -5.82
N SER A 12 -48.92 10.11 -6.83
CA SER A 12 -48.71 11.07 -7.93
C SER A 12 -49.86 11.15 -8.96
N GLY A 13 -50.85 10.24 -8.88
CA GLY A 13 -51.94 10.12 -9.85
C GLY A 13 -51.55 9.60 -11.25
N LYS A 14 -50.26 9.38 -11.52
CA LYS A 14 -49.75 8.84 -12.81
C LYS A 14 -49.78 7.31 -12.84
N LYS A 15 -49.81 6.69 -14.03
CA LYS A 15 -49.63 5.23 -14.18
C LYS A 15 -48.24 4.80 -13.66
N TYR A 16 -48.14 3.67 -12.97
CA TYR A 16 -46.88 3.18 -12.38
C TYR A 16 -45.72 3.17 -13.39
N LYS A 17 -45.94 2.70 -14.62
CA LYS A 17 -44.95 2.69 -15.72
C LYS A 17 -44.43 4.06 -16.19
N LYS A 18 -45.16 5.13 -15.88
CA LYS A 18 -44.79 6.52 -16.20
C LYS A 18 -44.30 7.29 -14.98
N CYS A 19 -44.23 6.64 -13.81
CA CYS A 19 -43.85 7.25 -12.54
C CYS A 19 -42.75 6.41 -11.87
N CYS A 20 -43.02 5.76 -10.74
CA CYS A 20 -42.00 5.08 -9.95
C CYS A 20 -41.24 3.99 -10.72
N GLU A 21 -41.85 3.28 -11.68
CA GLU A 21 -41.11 2.29 -12.50
C GLU A 21 -39.96 2.95 -13.28
N ARG A 22 -40.19 4.14 -13.88
CA ARG A 22 -39.14 4.89 -14.58
C ARG A 22 -38.08 5.41 -13.62
N VAL A 23 -38.48 5.90 -12.44
CA VAL A 23 -37.55 6.39 -11.42
C VAL A 23 -36.64 5.25 -10.94
N VAL A 24 -37.21 4.08 -10.66
CA VAL A 24 -36.47 2.87 -10.29
C VAL A 24 -35.54 2.44 -11.43
N THR A 25 -36.00 2.46 -12.67
CA THR A 25 -35.17 2.11 -13.85
C THR A 25 -33.99 3.08 -14.03
N ILE A 26 -34.21 4.39 -13.84
CA ILE A 26 -33.16 5.41 -13.93
C ILE A 26 -32.15 5.22 -12.79
N ARG A 27 -32.60 5.07 -11.54
CA ARG A 27 -31.71 4.82 -10.39
C ARG A 27 -30.87 3.56 -10.56
N HIS A 28 -31.47 2.48 -11.06
CA HIS A 28 -30.74 1.24 -11.35
C HIS A 28 -29.70 1.45 -12.45
N ALA A 29 -30.03 2.17 -13.51
CA ALA A 29 -29.08 2.51 -14.58
C ALA A 29 -27.95 3.44 -14.10
N GLU A 30 -28.23 4.34 -13.14
CA GLU A 30 -27.24 5.18 -12.48
C GLU A 30 -26.30 4.34 -11.61
N GLY A 31 -26.83 3.45 -10.77
CA GLY A 31 -26.00 2.52 -9.97
C GLY A 31 -25.10 1.63 -10.82
N LEU A 32 -25.60 1.11 -11.96
CA LEU A 32 -24.79 0.36 -12.92
C LEU A 32 -23.71 1.21 -13.62
N ARG A 33 -23.91 2.52 -13.75
CA ARG A 33 -22.89 3.44 -14.28
C ARG A 33 -21.84 3.73 -13.20
N GLU A 34 -22.26 3.99 -11.98
CA GLU A 34 -21.38 4.23 -10.83
C GLU A 34 -20.47 3.02 -10.57
N GLY A 35 -21.01 1.80 -10.57
CA GLY A 35 -20.21 0.57 -10.44
C GLY A 35 -19.16 0.42 -11.55
N ARG A 36 -19.53 0.69 -12.80
CA ARG A 36 -18.58 0.65 -13.93
C ARG A 36 -17.50 1.72 -13.84
N ASP A 37 -17.88 2.95 -13.47
CA ASP A 37 -16.93 4.05 -13.28
C ASP A 37 -15.98 3.73 -12.10
N ARG A 38 -16.47 3.07 -11.03
CA ARG A 38 -15.66 2.61 -9.89
C ARG A 38 -14.64 1.55 -10.29
N ASP A 39 -15.07 0.51 -11.00
CA ASP A 39 -14.17 -0.55 -11.49
C ASP A 39 -13.11 0.02 -12.44
N LEU A 40 -13.51 0.97 -13.28
CA LEU A 40 -12.60 1.67 -14.18
C LEU A 40 -11.61 2.54 -13.39
N SER A 41 -12.07 3.26 -12.37
CA SER A 41 -11.24 4.04 -11.45
C SER A 41 -10.17 3.16 -10.80
N LYS A 42 -10.54 2.00 -10.23
CA LYS A 42 -9.59 1.04 -9.64
C LYS A 42 -8.50 0.61 -10.64
N LYS A 43 -8.91 0.22 -11.86
CA LYS A 43 -7.97 -0.18 -12.94
C LYS A 43 -7.04 0.96 -13.36
N LEU A 44 -7.57 2.17 -13.49
CA LEU A 44 -6.82 3.36 -13.87
C LEU A 44 -5.81 3.76 -12.78
N LEU A 45 -6.19 3.66 -11.51
CA LEU A 45 -5.28 3.91 -10.40
C LEU A 45 -4.13 2.87 -10.38
N ALA A 46 -4.43 1.59 -10.59
CA ALA A 46 -3.40 0.55 -10.69
C ALA A 46 -2.43 0.81 -11.85
N ASP A 47 -2.96 1.19 -13.03
CA ASP A 47 -2.15 1.55 -14.20
C ASP A 47 -1.27 2.78 -13.94
N LEU A 48 -1.81 3.83 -13.30
CA LEU A 48 -1.04 5.01 -12.88
C LEU A 48 0.10 4.63 -11.93
N ASN A 49 -0.18 3.76 -10.96
CA ASN A 49 0.82 3.26 -10.02
C ASN A 49 1.97 2.54 -10.74
N GLN A 50 1.62 1.59 -11.61
CA GLN A 50 2.59 0.84 -12.39
C GLN A 50 3.42 1.75 -13.30
N TRP A 51 2.77 2.71 -13.95
CA TRP A 51 3.44 3.71 -14.79
C TRP A 51 4.39 4.62 -14.00
N PHE A 52 4.03 4.98 -12.76
CA PHE A 52 4.84 5.86 -11.92
C PHE A 52 6.07 5.14 -11.33
N HIS A 53 5.99 3.82 -11.13
CA HIS A 53 7.03 3.01 -10.48
C HIS A 53 8.47 3.27 -11.01
N PRO A 54 8.75 3.35 -12.33
CA PRO A 54 10.11 3.60 -12.84
C PRO A 54 10.65 5.02 -12.55
N TYR A 55 9.76 5.99 -12.35
CA TYR A 55 10.14 7.38 -12.02
C TYR A 55 10.49 7.56 -10.55
N TRP A 56 10.12 6.59 -9.72
CA TRP A 56 10.33 6.59 -8.28
C TRP A 56 11.78 6.19 -7.93
N LYS A 57 12.73 7.07 -8.23
CA LYS A 57 14.16 6.90 -7.93
C LYS A 57 14.56 7.57 -6.60
N MET A 58 15.47 6.94 -5.87
CA MET A 58 15.90 7.31 -4.50
C MET A 58 16.26 8.80 -4.31
N GLU A 59 16.97 9.41 -5.26
CA GLU A 59 17.41 10.81 -5.18
C GLU A 59 16.24 11.82 -5.08
N LYS A 60 15.07 11.49 -5.63
CA LYS A 60 13.89 12.37 -5.57
C LYS A 60 13.10 12.22 -4.27
N GLN A 61 13.30 11.14 -3.52
CA GLN A 61 12.49 10.82 -2.33
C GLN A 61 12.79 11.76 -1.16
N SER A 62 14.05 12.11 -0.93
CA SER A 62 14.45 13.02 0.16
C SER A 62 13.80 14.39 0.02
N LYS A 63 13.82 14.96 -1.19
CA LYS A 63 13.21 16.27 -1.50
C LYS A 63 11.70 16.25 -1.27
N TRP A 64 10.99 15.30 -1.87
CA TRP A 64 9.52 15.27 -1.81
C TRP A 64 9.00 14.82 -0.44
N GLY A 65 9.71 13.91 0.24
CA GLY A 65 9.45 13.56 1.63
C GLY A 65 9.63 14.75 2.57
N HIS A 66 10.72 15.54 2.41
CA HIS A 66 10.91 16.77 3.16
C HIS A 66 9.76 17.76 2.93
N ARG A 67 9.41 18.02 1.66
CA ARG A 67 8.31 18.92 1.30
C ARG A 67 6.98 18.46 1.90
N PHE A 68 6.64 17.18 1.83
CA PHE A 68 5.43 16.65 2.43
C PHE A 68 5.37 16.87 3.95
N LYS A 69 6.51 16.65 4.64
CA LYS A 69 6.60 16.91 6.08
C LYS A 69 6.47 18.38 6.43
N GLU A 70 7.03 19.28 5.63
CA GLU A 70 6.82 20.73 5.78
C GLU A 70 5.34 21.09 5.68
N LEU A 71 4.63 20.56 4.67
CA LEU A 71 3.20 20.84 4.47
C LEU A 71 2.36 20.40 5.67
N LEU A 72 2.71 19.27 6.28
CA LEU A 72 1.97 18.69 7.40
C LEU A 72 2.50 19.09 8.79
N HIS A 73 3.52 19.93 8.87
CA HIS A 73 4.24 20.25 10.11
C HIS A 73 4.73 19.00 10.87
N LEU A 74 5.14 17.96 10.14
CA LEU A 74 5.71 16.74 10.71
C LEU A 74 7.20 16.95 11.06
N PRO A 75 7.77 16.19 12.02
CA PRO A 75 9.17 16.30 12.38
C PRO A 75 10.10 16.07 11.18
N LEU A 76 10.87 17.09 10.79
CA LEU A 76 11.70 17.04 9.57
C LEU A 76 12.86 16.04 9.68
N GLN A 77 13.32 15.75 10.89
CA GLN A 77 14.41 14.81 11.15
C GLN A 77 13.94 13.34 11.15
N GLU A 78 12.63 13.10 11.20
CA GLU A 78 12.04 11.75 11.24
C GLU A 78 11.52 11.31 9.85
N PRO A 79 11.39 10.00 9.60
CA PRO A 79 10.63 9.49 8.45
C PRO A 79 9.20 10.02 8.42
N VAL A 80 8.58 9.97 7.24
CA VAL A 80 7.12 10.14 7.16
C VAL A 80 6.49 9.01 7.98
N PRO A 81 5.64 9.30 8.98
CA PRO A 81 5.08 8.25 9.82
C PRO A 81 4.28 7.27 8.98
N GLN A 82 4.30 5.99 9.35
CA GLN A 82 3.61 4.93 8.61
C GLN A 82 2.10 5.21 8.42
N SER A 83 1.46 5.85 9.39
CA SER A 83 0.05 6.28 9.28
C SER A 83 -0.21 7.25 8.13
N PHE A 84 0.82 7.93 7.62
CA PHE A 84 0.75 8.86 6.50
C PHE A 84 1.34 8.30 5.20
N SER A 85 1.76 7.03 5.15
CA SER A 85 2.35 6.43 3.95
C SER A 85 1.41 6.52 2.74
N PHE A 86 0.13 6.18 2.94
CA PHE A 86 -0.90 6.31 1.92
C PHE A 86 -1.12 7.76 1.50
N SER A 87 -1.19 8.68 2.46
CA SER A 87 -1.37 10.11 2.19
C SER A 87 -0.22 10.68 1.37
N PHE A 88 1.01 10.29 1.71
CA PHE A 88 2.22 10.66 0.99
C PHE A 88 2.21 10.12 -0.44
N HIS A 89 1.83 8.85 -0.62
CA HIS A 89 1.76 8.23 -1.93
C HIS A 89 0.73 8.88 -2.86
N TYR A 90 -0.49 9.11 -2.36
CA TYR A 90 -1.52 9.82 -3.13
C TYR A 90 -1.10 11.25 -3.46
N TRP A 91 -0.45 11.94 -2.53
CA TRP A 91 0.11 13.26 -2.78
C TRP A 91 1.14 13.24 -3.92
N LEU A 92 2.03 12.25 -3.95
CA LEU A 92 3.01 12.10 -5.02
C LEU A 92 2.34 11.91 -6.39
N LEU A 93 1.36 11.01 -6.48
CA LEU A 93 0.69 10.69 -7.74
C LEU A 93 -0.14 11.86 -8.28
N LEU A 94 -0.85 12.58 -7.39
CA LEU A 94 -1.93 13.49 -7.78
C LEU A 94 -1.60 14.98 -7.65
N ASP A 95 -0.61 15.35 -6.82
CA ASP A 95 -0.30 16.75 -6.51
C ASP A 95 1.14 17.14 -6.77
N ALA A 96 2.09 16.32 -6.33
CA ALA A 96 3.49 16.69 -6.33
C ALA A 96 4.02 16.76 -7.78
N PRO A 97 4.65 17.87 -8.20
CA PRO A 97 5.25 17.97 -9.53
C PRO A 97 6.60 17.24 -9.61
N CYS A 98 6.60 15.93 -9.30
CA CYS A 98 7.81 15.13 -9.07
C CYS A 98 8.42 14.49 -10.33
N VAL A 99 7.70 14.52 -11.45
CA VAL A 99 8.16 13.98 -12.74
C VAL A 99 8.23 15.12 -13.75
N GLN A 100 9.45 15.49 -14.16
CA GLN A 100 9.70 16.59 -15.11
C GLN A 100 8.99 17.91 -14.71
N ASN A 101 8.94 18.22 -13.42
CA ASN A 101 8.21 19.37 -12.84
C ASN A 101 6.71 19.40 -13.17
N LYS A 102 6.11 18.25 -13.45
CA LYS A 102 4.68 18.05 -13.65
C LYS A 102 4.17 16.93 -12.74
N ARG A 103 2.84 16.90 -12.55
CA ARG A 103 2.22 15.87 -11.72
C ARG A 103 2.24 14.53 -12.46
N PRO A 104 2.54 13.40 -11.78
CA PRO A 104 2.50 12.09 -12.40
C PRO A 104 1.19 11.81 -13.13
N VAL A 105 0.06 12.11 -12.49
CA VAL A 105 -1.27 11.96 -13.09
C VAL A 105 -1.45 12.73 -14.40
N GLU A 106 -0.83 13.90 -14.57
CA GLU A 106 -0.92 14.68 -15.82
C GLU A 106 -0.15 14.05 -16.95
N LEU A 107 1.06 13.58 -16.66
CA LEU A 107 1.92 12.93 -17.64
C LEU A 107 1.35 11.57 -18.03
N TRP A 108 0.94 10.77 -17.05
CA TRP A 108 0.30 9.48 -17.28
C TRP A 108 -1.04 9.63 -18.03
N ALA A 109 -1.91 10.57 -17.67
CA ALA A 109 -3.17 10.76 -18.39
C ALA A 109 -2.98 11.13 -19.88
N SER A 110 -1.78 11.62 -20.26
CA SER A 110 -1.43 11.86 -21.67
C SER A 110 -1.03 10.58 -22.44
N THR A 111 -0.63 9.52 -21.73
CA THR A 111 -0.29 8.22 -22.34
C THR A 111 -1.51 7.29 -22.47
N VAL A 112 -2.57 7.52 -21.69
CA VAL A 112 -3.78 6.70 -21.70
C VAL A 112 -4.65 6.99 -22.93
N ARG A 113 -5.06 5.94 -23.65
CA ARG A 113 -6.04 6.06 -24.75
C ARG A 113 -7.39 6.56 -24.23
N ARG A 114 -7.82 7.72 -24.75
CA ARG A 114 -9.08 8.37 -24.35
C ARG A 114 -10.29 7.69 -24.98
N THR A 115 -11.22 7.30 -24.11
CA THR A 115 -12.58 6.85 -24.44
C THR A 115 -13.54 7.69 -23.60
N PRO A 116 -14.81 7.89 -24.01
CA PRO A 116 -15.75 8.73 -23.25
C PRO A 116 -15.89 8.33 -21.77
N GLU A 117 -15.79 7.05 -21.48
CA GLU A 117 -15.83 6.49 -20.12
C GLU A 117 -14.56 6.83 -19.34
N LYS A 118 -13.37 6.56 -19.92
CA LYS A 118 -12.09 6.89 -19.28
C LYS A 118 -11.90 8.38 -19.09
N GLU A 119 -12.32 9.19 -20.06
CA GLU A 119 -12.14 10.64 -20.03
C GLU A 119 -12.78 11.23 -18.78
N ARG A 120 -14.01 10.81 -18.42
CA ARG A 120 -14.70 11.30 -17.22
C ARG A 120 -13.90 11.04 -15.94
N VAL A 121 -13.41 9.81 -15.76
CA VAL A 121 -12.64 9.41 -14.57
C VAL A 121 -11.28 10.12 -14.55
N LEU A 122 -10.61 10.20 -15.71
CA LEU A 122 -9.33 10.90 -15.86
C LEU A 122 -9.46 12.40 -15.55
N THR A 123 -10.48 13.08 -16.09
CA THR A 123 -10.77 14.48 -15.75
C THR A 123 -10.97 14.62 -14.25
N SER A 124 -11.71 13.71 -13.62
CA SER A 124 -11.90 13.74 -12.18
C SER A 124 -10.60 13.58 -11.39
N TYR A 125 -9.66 12.74 -11.84
CA TYR A 125 -8.35 12.59 -11.20
C TYR A 125 -7.49 13.84 -11.37
N LEU A 126 -7.49 14.42 -12.58
CA LEU A 126 -6.74 15.62 -12.90
C LEU A 126 -7.22 16.81 -12.06
N ASP A 127 -8.53 16.94 -11.84
CA ASP A 127 -9.16 18.03 -11.10
C ASP A 127 -9.21 17.80 -9.59
N SER A 128 -9.13 16.55 -9.14
CA SER A 128 -9.16 16.16 -7.73
C SER A 128 -8.08 16.90 -6.92
N LYS A 129 -8.48 17.51 -5.80
CA LYS A 129 -7.60 18.18 -4.84
C LYS A 129 -7.92 17.69 -3.44
N LEU A 130 -6.91 17.55 -2.59
CA LEU A 130 -7.15 17.38 -1.16
C LEU A 130 -7.69 18.71 -0.64
N THR A 131 -8.87 18.68 -0.04
CA THR A 131 -9.44 19.86 0.61
C THR A 131 -10.35 19.45 1.75
N CYS A 132 -10.90 20.45 2.44
CA CYS A 132 -11.75 20.31 3.59
C CYS A 132 -13.23 20.45 3.24
N TYR A 133 -14.01 19.51 3.74
CA TYR A 133 -15.45 19.45 3.56
C TYR A 133 -16.15 19.33 4.91
N GLU A 134 -17.34 19.89 5.00
CA GLU A 134 -18.28 19.68 6.09
C GLU A 134 -19.32 18.65 5.68
N MET A 135 -19.41 17.54 6.42
CA MET A 135 -20.46 16.55 6.29
C MET A 135 -21.74 17.08 6.95
N ILE A 136 -22.75 17.35 6.12
CA ILE A 136 -24.01 17.97 6.54
C ILE A 136 -25.04 16.91 6.92
N ASP A 137 -25.12 15.85 6.12
CA ASP A 137 -26.19 14.86 6.20
C ASP A 137 -25.69 13.47 5.81
N ILE A 138 -26.24 12.44 6.44
CA ILE A 138 -25.96 11.03 6.15
C ILE A 138 -27.29 10.36 5.82
N ARG A 139 -27.39 9.80 4.61
CA ARG A 139 -28.56 9.09 4.09
C ARG A 139 -28.25 7.60 3.96
N GLU A 140 -29.24 6.81 3.56
CA GLU A 140 -29.06 5.36 3.41
C GLU A 140 -27.95 5.02 2.41
N GLU A 141 -27.95 5.64 1.22
CA GLU A 141 -27.03 5.32 0.11
C GLU A 141 -26.05 6.46 -0.24
N SER A 142 -26.14 7.61 0.42
CA SER A 142 -25.29 8.78 0.16
C SER A 142 -25.04 9.62 1.40
N MET A 143 -24.06 10.50 1.31
CA MET A 143 -23.70 11.52 2.30
C MET A 143 -23.62 12.87 1.59
N LEU A 144 -24.05 13.94 2.25
CA LEU A 144 -23.97 15.30 1.70
C LEU A 144 -22.75 16.00 2.29
N PHE A 145 -21.81 16.36 1.43
CA PHE A 145 -20.60 17.10 1.78
C PHE A 145 -20.69 18.51 1.22
N ARG A 146 -20.33 19.52 2.00
CA ARG A 146 -20.18 20.90 1.53
C ARG A 146 -18.72 21.29 1.61
N SER A 147 -18.14 21.70 0.50
CA SER A 147 -16.77 22.21 0.47
C SER A 147 -16.68 23.50 1.28
N LEU A 148 -15.70 23.55 2.19
CA LEU A 148 -15.44 24.76 2.98
C LEU A 148 -14.69 25.84 2.17
N LEU A 149 -14.19 25.51 0.97
CA LEU A 149 -13.51 26.47 0.09
C LEU A 149 -14.47 27.35 -0.71
N ASP A 150 -15.50 26.74 -1.30
CA ASP A 150 -16.38 27.38 -2.29
C ASP A 150 -17.86 27.24 -1.98
N GLY A 151 -18.21 26.53 -0.89
CA GLY A 151 -19.59 26.30 -0.47
C GLY A 151 -20.38 25.33 -1.34
N VAL A 152 -19.75 24.71 -2.36
CA VAL A 152 -20.41 23.78 -3.26
C VAL A 152 -20.75 22.48 -2.53
N GLU A 153 -21.94 21.95 -2.78
CA GLU A 153 -22.42 20.70 -2.20
C GLU A 153 -22.20 19.52 -3.15
N TYR A 154 -21.75 18.41 -2.57
CA TYR A 154 -21.40 17.17 -3.24
C TYR A 154 -22.19 16.03 -2.62
N GLU A 155 -22.95 15.32 -3.45
CA GLU A 155 -23.55 14.05 -3.05
C GLU A 155 -22.52 12.93 -3.19
N VAL A 156 -22.06 12.41 -2.07
CA VAL A 156 -21.00 11.39 -1.96
C VAL A 156 -21.65 10.04 -1.71
N ILE A 157 -21.27 9.01 -2.46
CA ILE A 157 -21.71 7.63 -2.26
C ILE A 157 -21.26 7.18 -0.87
N ARG A 158 -22.17 6.56 -0.12
CA ARG A 158 -21.86 6.05 1.20
C ARG A 158 -20.96 4.82 1.10
N GLY A 159 -19.74 4.92 1.63
CA GLY A 159 -18.84 3.78 1.83
C GLY A 159 -19.18 2.98 3.08
N GLU A 160 -18.50 1.85 3.29
CA GLU A 160 -18.67 1.01 4.49
C GLU A 160 -18.29 1.77 5.77
N GLU A 161 -17.21 2.56 5.70
CA GLU A 161 -16.78 3.46 6.77
C GLU A 161 -17.23 4.89 6.49
N VAL A 162 -17.96 5.46 7.45
CA VAL A 162 -18.37 6.87 7.43
C VAL A 162 -17.45 7.65 8.36
N PRO A 163 -16.89 8.80 7.94
CA PRO A 163 -16.09 9.65 8.81
C PRO A 163 -16.85 9.98 10.11
N ARG A 164 -16.20 9.79 11.25
CA ARG A 164 -16.84 9.99 12.57
C ARG A 164 -17.17 11.46 12.84
N GLU A 165 -16.27 12.35 12.42
CA GLU A 165 -16.39 13.78 12.65
C GLU A 165 -16.92 14.52 11.42
N ARG A 166 -17.50 15.70 11.66
CA ARG A 166 -18.17 16.49 10.61
C ARG A 166 -17.22 17.18 9.66
N ILE A 167 -16.00 17.54 10.08
CA ILE A 167 -15.05 18.22 9.21
C ILE A 167 -14.08 17.18 8.66
N VAL A 168 -13.99 17.05 7.34
CA VAL A 168 -13.26 15.95 6.70
C VAL A 168 -12.33 16.51 5.63
N PHE A 169 -11.02 16.28 5.80
CA PHE A 169 -10.03 16.46 4.75
C PHE A 169 -9.96 15.20 3.90
N THR A 170 -10.29 15.33 2.63
CA THR A 170 -10.32 14.20 1.71
C THR A 170 -10.28 14.70 0.25
N ARG A 171 -10.32 13.77 -0.69
CA ARG A 171 -10.52 14.04 -2.10
C ARG A 171 -11.83 13.42 -2.53
N LEU A 172 -12.51 14.08 -3.45
CA LEU A 172 -13.67 13.53 -4.11
C LEU A 172 -13.32 13.21 -5.57
N ILE A 173 -13.72 12.03 -6.03
CA ILE A 173 -13.76 11.69 -7.45
C ILE A 173 -15.20 11.52 -7.89
N ARG A 174 -15.51 11.87 -9.13
CA ARG A 174 -16.84 11.76 -9.70
C ARG A 174 -17.05 10.39 -10.32
N LEU A 175 -18.10 9.70 -9.88
CA LEU A 175 -18.57 8.43 -10.44
C LEU A 175 -20.03 8.61 -10.90
N GLY A 176 -20.26 8.60 -12.22
CA GLY A 176 -21.54 8.99 -12.79
C GLY A 176 -22.00 10.39 -12.35
N ASN A 177 -23.08 10.44 -11.57
CA ASN A 177 -23.70 11.68 -11.09
C ASN A 177 -23.33 12.02 -9.64
N ARG A 178 -22.72 11.09 -8.91
CA ARG A 178 -22.31 11.25 -7.51
C ARG A 178 -20.79 11.26 -7.40
N TYR A 179 -20.32 11.49 -6.19
CA TYR A 179 -18.90 11.50 -5.85
C TYR A 179 -18.54 10.33 -4.93
N GLU A 180 -17.27 10.00 -4.84
CA GLU A 180 -16.76 9.00 -3.89
C GLU A 180 -15.53 9.57 -3.18
N LEU A 181 -15.36 9.20 -1.90
CA LEU A 181 -14.14 9.48 -1.16
C LEU A 181 -12.97 8.76 -1.84
N PHE A 182 -11.91 9.50 -2.16
CA PHE A 182 -10.77 8.97 -2.89
C PHE A 182 -9.48 9.18 -2.12
N GLY A 183 -8.78 8.09 -1.82
CA GLY A 183 -7.59 8.19 -0.98
C GLY A 183 -7.92 8.28 0.52
N PRO A 184 -6.89 8.45 1.36
CA PRO A 184 -7.06 8.56 2.80
C PRO A 184 -7.78 9.85 3.17
N TYR A 185 -8.51 9.82 4.29
CA TYR A 185 -9.15 11.01 4.85
C TYR A 185 -8.77 11.24 6.31
N THR A 186 -8.83 12.50 6.73
CA THR A 186 -8.60 12.89 8.13
C THR A 186 -9.78 13.74 8.60
N SER A 187 -10.37 13.38 9.74
CA SER A 187 -11.57 14.05 10.25
C SER A 187 -11.29 14.83 11.53
N PHE A 188 -11.95 15.98 11.69
CA PHE A 188 -11.83 16.90 12.81
C PHE A 188 -13.20 17.30 13.34
N VAL A 189 -13.25 17.59 14.65
CA VAL A 189 -14.45 18.03 15.34
C VAL A 189 -14.97 19.37 14.78
N HIS A 190 -16.27 19.60 14.84
CA HIS A 190 -16.93 20.75 14.22
C HIS A 190 -16.47 22.11 14.80
N GLU A 191 -16.02 22.13 16.06
CA GLU A 191 -15.52 23.31 16.76
C GLU A 191 -14.33 23.96 16.04
N MET A 192 -13.52 23.17 15.33
CA MET A 192 -12.37 23.66 14.58
C MET A 192 -12.76 24.35 13.26
N ARG A 193 -14.03 24.27 12.83
CA ARG A 193 -14.51 24.79 11.53
C ARG A 193 -14.16 26.26 11.33
N GLY A 194 -14.39 27.10 12.33
CA GLY A 194 -14.13 28.54 12.23
C GLY A 194 -12.65 28.84 12.00
N GLU A 195 -11.75 28.21 12.74
CA GLU A 195 -10.31 28.43 12.59
C GLU A 195 -9.78 27.86 11.26
N ILE A 196 -10.29 26.70 10.83
CA ILE A 196 -9.96 26.08 9.54
C ILE A 196 -10.37 26.99 8.37
N LEU A 197 -11.57 27.59 8.41
CA LEU A 197 -12.03 28.53 7.38
C LEU A 197 -11.08 29.73 7.25
N VAL A 198 -10.67 30.31 8.39
CA VAL A 198 -9.71 31.43 8.40
C VAL A 198 -8.38 31.03 7.75
N GLN A 199 -7.88 29.81 7.99
CA GLN A 199 -6.67 29.35 7.32
C GLN A 199 -6.89 29.14 5.81
N LEU A 200 -8.01 28.54 5.40
CA LEU A 200 -8.33 28.35 3.98
C LEU A 200 -8.36 29.69 3.23
N GLU A 201 -8.98 30.72 3.82
CA GLU A 201 -8.98 32.09 3.26
C GLU A 201 -7.57 32.68 3.19
N LYS A 202 -6.79 32.55 4.26
CA LYS A 202 -5.40 33.06 4.31
C LYS A 202 -4.53 32.47 3.21
N PHE A 203 -4.58 31.15 3.01
CA PHE A 203 -3.80 30.48 1.97
C PHE A 203 -4.35 30.75 0.55
N ASN A 204 -5.65 31.00 0.40
CA ASN A 204 -6.23 31.44 -0.88
C ASN A 204 -5.70 32.82 -1.33
N HIS A 205 -5.50 33.75 -0.39
CA HIS A 205 -5.03 35.11 -0.71
C HIS A 205 -3.53 35.22 -0.95
N LEU A 206 -2.70 34.44 -0.25
CA LEU A 206 -1.23 34.45 -0.42
C LEU A 206 -0.78 34.01 -1.83
N ASP A 207 -1.54 33.13 -2.48
CA ASP A 207 -1.16 32.55 -3.79
C ASP A 207 -1.58 33.40 -5.00
N GLN A 208 -2.40 34.43 -4.81
CA GLN A 208 -2.67 35.40 -5.88
C GLN A 208 -1.42 36.23 -6.21
N GLU A 209 -0.45 36.33 -5.30
CA GLU A 209 0.80 37.09 -5.48
C GLU A 209 2.03 36.24 -5.86
N GLN A 210 2.03 34.91 -5.68
CA GLN A 210 3.17 34.03 -5.99
C GLN A 210 2.83 32.88 -6.97
N GLN A 211 3.66 32.73 -8.01
CA GLN A 211 3.33 32.00 -9.23
C GLN A 211 3.56 30.47 -9.19
N LYS A 212 2.58 29.73 -9.74
CA LYS A 212 2.60 28.38 -10.38
C LYS A 212 2.87 27.08 -9.59
N TYR A 213 3.15 27.09 -8.29
CA TYR A 213 3.23 25.83 -7.50
C TYR A 213 2.19 25.71 -6.37
N ALA A 214 1.51 26.81 -6.04
CA ALA A 214 0.98 27.00 -4.70
C ALA A 214 -0.49 26.53 -4.50
N THR A 215 -1.34 26.59 -5.53
CA THR A 215 -2.80 26.33 -5.38
C THR A 215 -3.24 24.90 -5.08
N ARG A 216 -2.34 23.90 -5.14
CA ARG A 216 -2.66 22.49 -4.83
C ARG A 216 -2.10 22.00 -3.51
N GLU A 217 -1.14 22.72 -2.94
CA GLU A 217 -0.57 22.41 -1.63
C GLU A 217 -1.37 23.04 -0.48
N GLN A 218 -2.22 24.04 -0.77
CA GLN A 218 -3.05 24.75 0.22
C GLN A 218 -3.82 23.80 1.14
N GLY A 219 -4.54 22.82 0.58
CA GLY A 219 -5.31 21.86 1.38
C GLY A 219 -4.43 21.01 2.31
N TRP A 220 -3.21 20.68 1.86
CA TRP A 220 -2.23 19.97 2.68
C TRP A 220 -1.65 20.86 3.79
N GLN A 221 -1.38 22.14 3.51
CA GLN A 221 -0.92 23.11 4.51
C GLN A 221 -1.98 23.34 5.59
N VAL A 222 -3.24 23.50 5.18
CA VAL A 222 -4.35 23.67 6.13
C VAL A 222 -4.56 22.39 6.94
N LEU A 223 -4.42 21.21 6.33
CA LEU A 223 -4.43 19.94 7.07
C LEU A 223 -3.31 19.89 8.12
N GLY A 224 -2.08 20.23 7.75
CA GLY A 224 -0.93 20.26 8.68
C GLY A 224 -1.13 21.23 9.84
N TRP A 225 -1.65 22.42 9.54
CA TRP A 225 -2.03 23.38 10.56
C TRP A 225 -3.14 22.83 11.48
N SER A 226 -4.17 22.21 10.91
CA SER A 226 -5.30 21.63 11.66
C SER A 226 -4.83 20.50 12.58
N MET A 227 -3.92 19.65 12.10
CA MET A 227 -3.31 18.59 12.90
C MET A 227 -2.54 19.16 14.09
N LYS A 228 -1.69 20.16 13.86
CA LYS A 228 -0.94 20.84 14.92
C LYS A 228 -1.89 21.50 15.93
N ARG A 229 -2.92 22.19 15.45
CA ARG A 229 -3.92 22.84 16.30
C ARG A 229 -4.70 21.82 17.14
N ALA A 230 -5.08 20.69 16.56
CA ALA A 230 -5.76 19.61 17.28
C ALA A 230 -4.85 18.98 18.36
N GLN A 231 -3.54 18.88 18.10
CA GLN A 231 -2.57 18.45 19.12
C GLN A 231 -2.44 19.45 20.27
N GLU A 232 -2.46 20.76 19.99
CA GLU A 232 -2.38 21.83 21.00
C GLU A 232 -3.64 21.94 21.89
N LEU A 233 -4.81 21.53 21.40
CA LEU A 233 -6.08 21.57 22.13
C LEU A 233 -6.30 20.37 23.08
N GLU A 234 -5.35 19.43 23.15
CA GLU A 234 -5.38 18.20 23.97
C GLU A 234 -6.71 17.41 23.96
N LYS A 235 -6.97 16.72 22.85
CA LYS A 235 -7.72 15.45 22.81
C LYS A 235 -7.17 14.58 21.69
N VAL A 236 -6.24 13.65 21.97
CA VAL A 236 -5.85 12.65 20.97
C VAL A 236 -5.64 11.27 21.60
N GLU A 237 -6.71 10.49 21.59
CA GLU A 237 -6.63 9.17 20.94
C GLU A 237 -6.20 9.40 19.48
N LYS A 238 -5.13 8.71 19.07
CA LYS A 238 -4.48 8.69 17.74
C LYS A 238 -5.29 9.32 16.58
N LEU A 239 -5.03 10.60 16.27
CA LEU A 239 -5.41 11.22 14.99
C LEU A 239 -4.52 10.62 13.89
N ALA A 240 -4.97 9.51 13.31
CA ALA A 240 -4.35 8.90 12.13
C ALA A 240 -5.31 9.07 10.94
N PRO A 241 -4.78 9.27 9.71
CA PRO A 241 -5.60 9.19 8.51
C PRO A 241 -6.32 7.84 8.46
N ALA A 242 -7.64 7.85 8.28
CA ALA A 242 -8.40 6.64 8.06
C ALA A 242 -8.24 6.22 6.59
N SER A 243 -8.08 4.92 6.37
CA SER A 243 -7.98 4.30 5.04
C SER A 243 -9.11 3.29 4.94
N THR A 244 -9.88 3.30 3.85
CA THR A 244 -10.98 2.34 3.69
C THR A 244 -10.43 0.94 3.37
N PRO A 245 -11.10 -0.15 3.80
CA PRO A 245 -10.66 -1.53 3.54
C PRO A 245 -10.41 -1.82 2.05
N GLU A 246 -11.29 -1.36 1.15
CA GLU A 246 -11.13 -1.51 -0.30
C GLU A 246 -9.88 -0.80 -0.87
N MET A 247 -9.42 0.27 -0.22
CA MET A 247 -8.23 1.01 -0.59
C MET A 247 -6.95 0.32 -0.08
N VAL A 248 -7.05 -0.34 1.08
CA VAL A 248 -6.00 -1.23 1.59
C VAL A 248 -5.83 -2.41 0.64
N ASP A 249 -6.93 -3.00 0.13
CA ASP A 249 -6.88 -4.15 -0.78
C ASP A 249 -6.42 -3.82 -2.21
N SER A 250 -6.95 -2.76 -2.83
CA SER A 250 -6.55 -2.36 -4.20
C SER A 250 -5.07 -1.99 -4.31
N ILE A 251 -4.51 -1.42 -3.25
CA ILE A 251 -3.09 -1.10 -3.21
C ILE A 251 -2.32 -2.32 -2.70
N ARG A 252 -2.82 -3.17 -1.79
CA ARG A 252 -2.18 -4.47 -1.42
C ARG A 252 -1.93 -5.37 -2.63
N GLU A 253 -2.87 -5.47 -3.57
CA GLU A 253 -2.68 -6.19 -4.84
C GLU A 253 -1.61 -5.58 -5.74
N THR A 254 -1.30 -4.29 -5.55
CA THR A 254 -0.28 -3.52 -6.28
C THR A 254 0.99 -3.27 -5.45
N LEU A 255 0.99 -3.66 -4.16
CA LEU A 255 2.03 -3.44 -3.17
C LEU A 255 2.75 -4.75 -2.91
N PHE A 256 3.62 -5.12 -3.84
CA PHE A 256 4.96 -5.44 -3.38
C PHE A 256 5.66 -4.12 -3.15
N TRP A 257 5.61 -3.62 -1.92
CA TRP A 257 6.42 -2.49 -1.53
C TRP A 257 7.89 -2.92 -1.65
N PRO A 258 8.75 -2.31 -2.50
CA PRO A 258 10.11 -2.08 -2.09
C PRO A 258 10.02 -0.97 -1.03
N ASN A 259 9.93 -1.36 0.25
CA ASN A 259 9.73 -0.42 1.37
C ASN A 259 10.71 0.73 1.29
N VAL A 260 10.19 1.89 0.86
CA VAL A 260 10.63 3.27 1.12
C VAL A 260 12.11 3.34 1.54
N GLU A 261 12.56 4.07 2.53
CA GLU A 261 13.89 4.71 2.54
C GLU A 261 15.18 3.83 2.62
N TYR A 262 16.44 4.28 2.64
CA TYR A 262 17.10 5.58 2.71
C TYR A 262 18.39 5.48 1.86
N THR A 263 19.01 6.61 1.51
CA THR A 263 20.47 6.69 1.44
C THR A 263 20.84 7.88 2.28
N SER A 264 21.42 7.65 3.46
CA SER A 264 22.15 8.71 4.13
C SER A 264 23.39 9.02 3.30
N GLU A 265 23.65 10.31 3.07
CA GLU A 265 24.89 10.79 2.42
C GLU A 265 26.15 10.47 3.23
N GLN A 266 26.00 9.89 4.43
CA GLN A 266 27.08 9.30 5.21
C GLN A 266 26.83 7.80 5.41
N PRO A 267 27.72 6.91 4.92
CA PRO A 267 27.63 5.49 5.21
C PRO A 267 27.80 5.22 6.71
N GLY A 268 26.98 4.34 7.28
CA GLY A 268 27.12 3.84 8.65
C GLY A 268 25.91 4.05 9.55
N LEU A 269 25.99 3.50 10.76
CA LEU A 269 24.98 3.63 11.81
C LEU A 269 25.40 4.67 12.86
N PRO A 270 24.47 5.20 13.67
CA PRO A 270 24.82 6.07 14.78
C PRO A 270 25.85 5.41 15.69
N ILE A 271 26.80 6.19 16.21
CA ILE A 271 27.87 5.72 17.12
C ILE A 271 27.28 4.90 18.28
N LYS A 272 26.16 5.35 18.86
CA LYS A 272 25.46 4.65 19.93
C LYS A 272 25.04 3.23 19.53
N ILE A 273 24.54 3.04 18.31
CA ILE A 273 24.13 1.72 17.80
C ILE A 273 25.36 0.85 17.53
N MET A 274 26.41 1.43 16.94
CA MET A 274 27.67 0.72 16.71
C MET A 274 28.28 0.21 18.02
N GLN A 275 28.30 1.04 19.06
CA GLN A 275 28.75 0.66 20.40
C GLN A 275 27.92 -0.47 21.01
N GLN A 276 26.60 -0.47 20.81
CA GLN A 276 25.73 -1.54 21.29
C GLN A 276 25.97 -2.86 20.57
N LEU A 277 26.19 -2.83 19.25
CA LEU A 277 26.56 -4.01 18.47
C LEU A 277 27.94 -4.56 18.90
N GLU A 278 28.90 -3.68 19.16
CA GLU A 278 30.22 -4.05 19.67
C GLU A 278 30.14 -4.65 21.08
N GLN A 279 29.37 -4.05 21.99
CA GLN A 279 29.13 -4.58 23.33
C GLN A 279 28.48 -5.96 23.30
N PHE A 280 27.50 -6.17 22.41
CA PHE A 280 26.92 -7.48 22.19
C PHE A 280 27.98 -8.47 21.69
N TYR A 281 28.80 -8.08 20.72
CA TYR A 281 29.85 -8.94 20.18
C TYR A 281 30.87 -9.34 21.26
N VAL A 282 31.37 -8.38 22.03
CA VAL A 282 32.35 -8.62 23.10
C VAL A 282 31.76 -9.47 24.23
N SER A 283 30.52 -9.22 24.64
CA SER A 283 29.92 -9.91 25.78
C SER A 283 29.32 -11.27 25.43
N GLN A 284 28.69 -11.41 24.26
CA GLN A 284 27.93 -12.60 23.88
C GLN A 284 28.63 -13.47 22.82
N VAL A 285 29.46 -12.89 21.95
CA VAL A 285 30.04 -13.59 20.80
C VAL A 285 31.49 -14.02 21.05
N ASN A 286 32.34 -13.14 21.58
CA ASN A 286 33.74 -13.47 21.88
C ASN A 286 33.96 -14.73 22.75
N PRO A 287 33.10 -15.04 23.74
CA PRO A 287 33.26 -16.27 24.54
C PRO A 287 32.98 -17.56 23.76
N LEU A 288 32.37 -17.48 22.56
CA LEU A 288 31.97 -18.65 21.78
C LEU A 288 33.14 -19.23 20.98
N GLN A 289 32.97 -20.46 20.46
CA GLN A 289 33.97 -21.08 19.58
C GLN A 289 34.18 -20.27 18.29
N LYS A 290 35.41 -20.27 17.75
CA LYS A 290 35.79 -19.50 16.53
C LYS A 290 34.83 -19.69 15.35
N ARG A 291 34.37 -20.92 15.10
CA ARG A 291 33.43 -21.22 14.01
C ARG A 291 32.05 -20.58 14.25
N THR A 292 31.58 -20.57 15.50
CA THR A 292 30.32 -19.91 15.88
C THR A 292 30.45 -18.39 15.78
N GLN A 293 31.59 -17.82 16.16
CA GLN A 293 31.86 -16.39 15.99
C GLN A 293 31.70 -15.97 14.53
N GLN A 294 32.26 -16.73 13.57
CA GLN A 294 32.13 -16.44 12.14
C GLN A 294 30.67 -16.37 11.66
N PHE A 295 29.81 -17.28 12.14
CA PHE A 295 28.38 -17.26 11.81
C PHE A 295 27.68 -16.01 12.36
N TYR A 296 28.05 -15.59 13.57
CA TYR A 296 27.53 -14.36 14.17
C TYR A 296 28.02 -13.13 13.41
N SER A 297 29.32 -13.02 13.11
CA SER A 297 29.89 -11.89 12.35
C SER A 297 29.18 -11.72 11.02
N LYS A 298 29.03 -12.79 10.23
CA LYS A 298 28.34 -12.74 8.95
C LYS A 298 26.87 -12.30 9.08
N SER A 299 26.19 -12.77 10.13
CA SER A 299 24.80 -12.39 10.40
C SER A 299 24.68 -10.91 10.81
N LEU A 300 25.57 -10.44 11.68
CA LEU A 300 25.60 -9.04 12.11
C LEU A 300 26.02 -8.11 10.97
N GLU A 301 26.88 -8.53 10.05
CA GLU A 301 27.23 -7.80 8.83
C GLU A 301 26.02 -7.62 7.91
N ILE A 302 25.20 -8.66 7.73
CA ILE A 302 23.96 -8.57 6.93
C ILE A 302 22.96 -7.60 7.58
N LEU A 303 22.80 -7.68 8.90
CA LEU A 303 21.98 -6.73 9.65
C LEU A 303 22.53 -5.31 9.49
N PHE A 304 23.84 -5.12 9.68
CA PHE A 304 24.48 -3.81 9.56
C PHE A 304 24.29 -3.24 8.15
N ASP A 305 24.49 -4.04 7.10
CA ASP A 305 24.31 -3.62 5.71
C ASP A 305 22.86 -3.19 5.45
N TYR A 306 21.89 -3.98 5.91
CA TYR A 306 20.49 -3.62 5.83
C TYR A 306 20.19 -2.32 6.58
N LEU A 307 20.63 -2.19 7.83
CA LEU A 307 20.33 -1.01 8.64
C LEU A 307 21.01 0.25 8.10
N SER A 308 22.26 0.13 7.66
CA SER A 308 23.05 1.21 7.11
C SER A 308 22.45 1.70 5.80
N LYS A 309 22.07 0.78 4.90
CA LYS A 309 21.37 1.12 3.65
C LYS A 309 19.96 1.64 3.94
N ARG A 310 19.17 0.93 4.74
CA ARG A 310 17.75 1.23 4.95
C ARG A 310 17.52 2.45 5.83
N PHE A 311 18.38 2.79 6.80
CA PHE A 311 18.15 3.84 7.82
C PHE A 311 19.35 4.78 8.03
N GLY A 312 20.57 4.31 7.80
CA GLY A 312 21.79 5.10 7.96
C GLY A 312 21.96 5.70 9.36
N GLN A 313 22.47 6.93 9.41
CA GLN A 313 22.72 7.69 10.67
C GLN A 313 21.45 8.10 11.44
N SER A 314 20.25 7.85 10.91
CA SER A 314 18.99 8.13 11.61
C SER A 314 18.48 6.94 12.44
N PHE A 315 19.12 5.76 12.29
CA PHE A 315 18.59 4.51 12.81
C PHE A 315 18.36 4.50 14.33
N GLN A 316 17.18 4.03 14.74
CA GLN A 316 16.86 3.67 16.11
C GLN A 316 16.19 2.29 16.15
N TRP A 317 16.42 1.50 17.20
CA TRP A 317 15.82 0.17 17.35
C TRP A 317 14.28 0.16 17.32
N SER A 318 13.65 1.26 17.73
CA SER A 318 12.19 1.45 17.68
C SER A 318 11.63 1.48 16.26
N MET A 319 12.47 1.74 15.24
CA MET A 319 12.07 1.76 13.83
C MET A 319 11.84 0.36 13.26
N LEU A 320 12.31 -0.70 13.94
CA LEU A 320 12.08 -2.08 13.51
C LEU A 320 10.80 -2.65 14.14
N ASN A 321 9.67 -2.38 13.48
CA ASN A 321 8.38 -2.98 13.79
C ASN A 321 8.18 -4.31 13.02
N GLU A 322 7.02 -4.97 13.22
CA GLU A 322 6.71 -6.27 12.61
C GLU A 322 6.79 -6.23 11.08
N GLU A 323 6.31 -5.16 10.45
CA GLU A 323 6.37 -4.98 8.99
C GLU A 323 7.79 -4.74 8.47
N ALA A 324 8.58 -3.93 9.17
CA ALA A 324 9.99 -3.72 8.84
C ALA A 324 10.79 -5.03 8.90
N PHE A 325 10.47 -5.89 9.88
CA PHE A 325 11.05 -7.24 9.96
C PHE A 325 10.57 -8.15 8.83
N ILE A 326 9.26 -8.16 8.54
CA ILE A 326 8.71 -8.96 7.44
C ILE A 326 9.39 -8.57 6.13
N HIS A 327 9.51 -7.28 5.82
CA HIS A 327 10.19 -6.82 4.61
C HIS A 327 11.69 -7.16 4.62
N PHE A 328 12.37 -6.96 5.74
CA PHE A 328 13.79 -7.29 5.85
C PHE A 328 14.06 -8.76 5.54
N PHE A 329 13.32 -9.67 6.19
CA PHE A 329 13.57 -11.10 6.07
C PHE A 329 12.96 -11.73 4.82
N SER A 330 11.76 -11.29 4.45
CA SER A 330 10.98 -11.94 3.38
C SER A 330 11.30 -11.37 2.01
N ILE A 331 11.88 -10.18 1.90
CA ILE A 331 12.17 -9.53 0.61
C ILE A 331 13.67 -9.24 0.53
N TRP A 332 14.18 -8.31 1.34
CA TRP A 332 15.54 -7.80 1.20
C TRP A 332 16.61 -8.88 1.39
N TYR A 333 16.45 -9.73 2.42
CA TYR A 333 17.38 -10.81 2.69
C TYR A 333 17.41 -11.84 1.55
N LEU A 334 16.26 -12.14 0.95
CA LEU A 334 16.16 -13.08 -0.16
C LEU A 334 16.72 -12.50 -1.47
N ASP A 335 16.52 -11.20 -1.72
CA ASP A 335 17.07 -10.47 -2.88
C ASP A 335 18.60 -10.32 -2.82
N SER A 336 19.22 -10.42 -1.64
CA SER A 336 20.69 -10.34 -1.50
C SER A 336 21.47 -11.51 -2.15
N GLY A 337 20.78 -12.53 -2.66
CA GLY A 337 21.32 -13.59 -3.53
C GLY A 337 22.23 -14.64 -2.86
N LYS A 338 22.47 -14.55 -1.54
CA LYS A 338 23.43 -15.44 -0.82
C LYS A 338 22.81 -16.32 0.27
N ALA A 339 21.48 -16.38 0.33
CA ALA A 339 20.76 -17.08 1.39
C ALA A 339 20.67 -18.60 1.13
N THR A 340 21.04 -19.41 2.12
CA THR A 340 20.78 -20.86 2.16
C THR A 340 19.82 -21.21 3.30
N PRO A 341 19.12 -22.36 3.26
CA PRO A 341 18.16 -22.72 4.30
C PRO A 341 18.78 -22.83 5.70
N MET A 342 20.02 -23.34 5.77
CA MET A 342 20.76 -23.40 7.03
C MET A 342 21.24 -22.01 7.46
N ALA A 343 21.74 -21.20 6.54
CA ALA A 343 22.21 -19.86 6.85
C ALA A 343 21.08 -18.93 7.31
N SER A 344 19.85 -19.09 6.79
CA SER A 344 18.69 -18.30 7.22
C SER A 344 18.26 -18.64 8.66
N LYS A 345 18.29 -19.93 9.04
CA LYS A 345 18.05 -20.35 10.44
C LYS A 345 19.11 -19.78 11.38
N ILE A 346 20.38 -19.89 11.02
CA ILE A 346 21.50 -19.33 11.79
C ILE A 346 21.32 -17.81 11.95
N PHE A 347 21.01 -17.12 10.85
CA PHE A 347 20.79 -15.68 10.83
C PHE A 347 19.66 -15.24 11.77
N LEU A 348 18.47 -15.85 11.64
CA LEU A 348 17.33 -15.55 12.51
C LEU A 348 17.63 -15.83 13.99
N ASN A 349 18.37 -16.90 14.30
CA ASN A 349 18.76 -17.23 15.66
C ASN A 349 19.80 -16.25 16.23
N THR A 350 20.77 -15.80 15.42
CA THR A 350 21.71 -14.74 15.84
C THR A 350 20.96 -13.46 16.18
N LEU A 351 20.00 -13.04 15.34
CA LEU A 351 19.20 -11.84 15.59
C LEU A 351 18.29 -11.98 16.80
N LYS A 352 17.70 -13.17 17.01
CA LYS A 352 16.97 -13.48 18.25
C LYS A 352 17.82 -13.22 19.47
N ASN A 353 19.06 -13.72 19.48
CA ASN A 353 19.98 -13.55 20.60
C ASN A 353 20.37 -12.07 20.79
N LEU A 354 20.64 -11.34 19.71
CA LEU A 354 20.92 -9.90 19.77
C LEU A 354 19.74 -9.12 20.35
N PHE A 355 18.54 -9.30 19.82
CA PHE A 355 17.37 -8.53 20.24
C PHE A 355 16.93 -8.90 21.66
N GLN A 356 17.03 -10.18 22.03
CA GLN A 356 16.79 -10.60 23.41
C GLN A 356 17.83 -9.99 24.37
N TRP A 357 19.10 -9.90 23.97
CA TRP A 357 20.12 -9.22 24.76
C TRP A 357 19.80 -7.72 24.94
N LEU A 358 19.44 -7.01 23.86
CA LEU A 358 19.03 -5.59 23.93
C LEU A 358 17.84 -5.39 24.88
N TYR A 359 16.87 -6.32 24.86
CA TYR A 359 15.72 -6.29 25.75
C TYR A 359 16.13 -6.51 27.22
N ASN A 360 16.95 -7.52 27.49
CA ASN A 360 17.41 -7.85 28.85
C ASN A 360 18.27 -6.74 29.46
N GLN A 361 19.03 -5.99 28.64
CA GLN A 361 19.81 -4.84 29.07
C GLN A 361 18.97 -3.55 29.21
N GLY A 362 17.66 -3.60 28.96
CA GLY A 362 16.78 -2.42 29.02
C GLY A 362 17.05 -1.39 27.91
N ILE A 363 17.73 -1.79 26.82
CA ILE A 363 18.11 -0.89 25.72
C ILE A 363 16.95 -0.67 24.75
N SER A 364 16.18 -1.72 24.44
CA SER A 364 15.06 -1.63 23.49
C SER A 364 14.04 -2.76 23.64
N ASN A 365 12.77 -2.45 23.36
CA ASN A 365 11.66 -3.41 23.31
C ASN A 365 11.52 -4.14 21.97
N ILE A 366 12.47 -3.95 21.05
CA ILE A 366 12.49 -4.53 19.70
C ILE A 366 12.25 -6.06 19.67
N TYR A 367 12.69 -6.78 20.70
CA TYR A 367 12.48 -8.23 20.82
C TYR A 367 11.00 -8.62 20.81
N LEU A 368 10.12 -7.80 21.38
CA LEU A 368 8.68 -8.10 21.46
C LEU A 368 8.04 -8.12 20.06
N HIS A 369 8.44 -7.20 19.18
CA HIS A 369 8.03 -7.17 17.78
C HIS A 369 8.66 -8.30 16.99
N PHE A 370 9.97 -8.51 17.17
CA PHE A 370 10.71 -9.56 16.48
C PHE A 370 10.19 -10.96 16.79
N LYS A 371 9.81 -11.25 18.04
CA LYS A 371 9.37 -12.58 18.48
C LYS A 371 8.19 -13.11 17.65
N LYS A 372 7.23 -12.25 17.29
CA LYS A 372 6.05 -12.61 16.48
C LYS A 372 6.43 -13.01 15.06
N VAL A 373 7.35 -12.26 14.45
CA VAL A 373 7.84 -12.53 13.10
C VAL A 373 8.73 -13.78 13.09
N TYR A 374 9.60 -13.91 14.10
CA TYR A 374 10.53 -15.02 14.25
C TYR A 374 9.81 -16.38 14.32
N SER A 375 8.72 -16.50 15.09
CA SER A 375 8.01 -17.78 15.27
C SER A 375 7.54 -18.40 13.96
N ILE A 376 7.41 -17.59 12.91
CA ILE A 376 6.88 -18.00 11.61
C ILE A 376 8.01 -18.13 10.60
N LEU A 377 8.85 -17.10 10.49
CA LEU A 377 9.92 -17.08 9.51
C LEU A 377 11.01 -18.11 9.78
N ILE A 378 11.18 -18.60 11.02
CA ILE A 378 12.13 -19.67 11.32
C ILE A 378 11.86 -20.96 10.54
N HIS A 379 10.60 -21.18 10.13
CA HIS A 379 10.19 -22.31 9.29
C HIS A 379 9.91 -21.89 7.83
N LYS A 380 9.22 -20.76 7.61
CA LYS A 380 8.85 -20.30 6.25
C LYS A 380 10.07 -19.89 5.41
N LEU A 381 11.05 -19.20 6.00
CA LEU A 381 12.18 -18.66 5.25
C LEU A 381 13.10 -19.75 4.68
N PRO A 382 13.50 -20.79 5.45
CA PRO A 382 14.23 -21.94 4.91
C PRO A 382 13.46 -22.65 3.78
N THR A 383 12.17 -22.92 4.00
CA THR A 383 11.30 -23.60 3.02
C THR A 383 11.19 -22.80 1.72
N THR A 384 11.11 -21.47 1.81
CA THR A 384 11.08 -20.59 0.64
C THR A 384 12.40 -20.65 -0.14
N ILE A 385 13.54 -20.68 0.55
CA ILE A 385 14.85 -20.78 -0.12
C ILE A 385 14.98 -22.13 -0.81
N GLU A 386 14.50 -23.21 -0.20
CA GLU A 386 14.43 -24.54 -0.83
C GLU A 386 13.53 -24.52 -2.06
N ALA A 387 12.35 -23.90 -1.95
CA ALA A 387 11.42 -23.74 -3.07
C ALA A 387 12.04 -22.95 -4.21
N ARG A 388 12.77 -21.86 -3.92
CA ARG A 388 13.49 -21.08 -4.93
C ARG A 388 14.50 -21.91 -5.70
N THR A 389 15.37 -22.63 -5.00
CA THR A 389 16.40 -23.47 -5.63
C THR A 389 15.75 -24.55 -6.48
N TRP A 390 14.73 -25.21 -5.93
CA TRP A 390 14.02 -26.28 -6.61
C TRP A 390 13.29 -25.77 -7.87
N LEU A 391 12.57 -24.65 -7.78
CA LEU A 391 11.85 -24.05 -8.91
C LEU A 391 12.81 -23.60 -10.01
N ALA A 392 13.97 -23.02 -9.66
CA ALA A 392 14.99 -22.65 -10.64
C ALA A 392 15.51 -23.86 -11.45
N GLU A 393 15.57 -25.03 -10.83
CA GLU A 393 16.06 -26.27 -11.46
C GLU A 393 14.97 -27.04 -12.22
N HIS A 394 13.71 -26.96 -11.79
CA HIS A 394 12.65 -27.89 -12.22
C HIS A 394 11.41 -27.24 -12.85
N ALA A 395 11.25 -25.91 -12.73
CA ALA A 395 10.08 -25.19 -13.22
C ALA A 395 10.27 -24.54 -14.59
N ILE A 396 11.51 -24.27 -14.99
CA ILE A 396 11.81 -23.58 -16.25
C ILE A 396 11.97 -24.61 -17.37
N GLU A 397 11.11 -24.54 -18.37
CA GLU A 397 11.17 -25.41 -19.55
C GLU A 397 12.24 -24.87 -20.53
N THR A 398 13.21 -25.72 -20.86
CA THR A 398 14.43 -25.35 -21.61
C THR A 398 14.35 -25.71 -23.10
N GLU A 399 13.26 -26.34 -23.53
CA GLU A 399 13.08 -26.74 -24.92
C GLU A 399 12.43 -25.61 -25.73
N GLU A 400 13.06 -25.24 -26.85
CA GLU A 400 12.56 -24.31 -27.86
C GLU A 400 11.27 -24.86 -28.49
N THR A 401 10.17 -24.82 -27.76
CA THR A 401 8.84 -24.98 -28.33
C THR A 401 8.40 -23.60 -28.84
N GLU A 402 7.85 -23.53 -30.05
CA GLU A 402 7.25 -22.29 -30.56
C GLU A 402 6.00 -21.97 -29.74
N HIS A 403 6.18 -21.16 -28.70
CA HIS A 403 5.11 -20.80 -27.78
C HIS A 403 4.25 -19.69 -28.40
N THR A 404 3.07 -20.06 -28.94
CA THR A 404 2.08 -19.10 -29.49
C THR A 404 1.16 -18.54 -28.41
N GLY A 405 1.69 -17.73 -27.50
CA GLY A 405 0.91 -17.12 -26.40
C GLY A 405 1.50 -15.81 -25.87
N THR A 406 0.91 -15.28 -24.80
CA THR A 406 1.29 -13.98 -24.25
C THR A 406 2.30 -14.14 -23.13
N MET A 407 3.41 -13.42 -23.21
CA MET A 407 4.41 -13.32 -22.14
C MET A 407 3.94 -12.32 -21.08
N ILE A 408 3.92 -12.74 -19.82
CA ILE A 408 3.51 -11.90 -18.70
C ILE A 408 4.63 -11.88 -17.66
N GLN A 409 5.18 -10.71 -17.40
CA GLN A 409 6.10 -10.47 -16.28
C GLN A 409 5.34 -9.88 -15.12
N ASN A 410 5.26 -10.59 -14.00
CA ASN A 410 4.57 -10.10 -12.81
C ASN A 410 5.00 -10.87 -11.55
N MET A 411 4.33 -10.53 -10.45
CA MET A 411 4.27 -11.33 -9.23
C MET A 411 3.10 -12.29 -9.29
N PHE A 412 3.35 -13.57 -9.00
CA PHE A 412 2.35 -14.64 -9.04
C PHE A 412 2.31 -15.39 -7.72
N MET A 413 1.12 -15.75 -7.24
CA MET A 413 1.01 -16.63 -6.06
C MET A 413 0.95 -18.08 -6.52
N LEU A 414 1.97 -18.87 -6.16
CA LEU A 414 1.98 -20.31 -6.31
C LEU A 414 1.32 -20.96 -5.09
N ALA A 415 0.32 -21.79 -5.37
CA ALA A 415 -0.26 -22.71 -4.41
C ALA A 415 -0.20 -24.13 -4.98
N ILE A 416 0.09 -25.10 -4.11
CA ILE A 416 0.05 -26.52 -4.48
C ILE A 416 -1.17 -27.14 -3.82
N SER A 417 -1.96 -27.85 -4.60
CA SER A 417 -3.19 -28.50 -4.14
C SER A 417 -3.20 -29.97 -4.54
N ALA A 418 -4.21 -30.72 -4.08
CA ALA A 418 -4.42 -32.10 -4.51
C ALA A 418 -4.58 -32.25 -6.03
N THR A 419 -5.05 -31.20 -6.73
CA THR A 419 -5.20 -31.18 -8.20
C THR A 419 -3.93 -30.75 -8.94
N GLY A 420 -2.86 -30.42 -8.23
CA GLY A 420 -1.60 -29.95 -8.78
C GLY A 420 -1.28 -28.49 -8.44
N PRO A 421 -0.15 -27.97 -8.98
CA PRO A 421 0.31 -26.61 -8.75
C PRO A 421 -0.51 -25.61 -9.57
N MET A 422 -0.88 -24.50 -8.95
CA MET A 422 -1.72 -23.45 -9.52
C MET A 422 -1.08 -22.08 -9.27
N LEU A 423 -1.19 -21.17 -10.24
CA LEU A 423 -0.82 -19.77 -10.09
C LEU A 423 -2.05 -18.88 -10.05
N LEU A 424 -2.06 -17.92 -9.12
CA LEU A 424 -3.02 -16.82 -9.13
C LEU A 424 -2.56 -15.75 -10.13
N ILE A 425 -3.35 -15.54 -11.18
CA ILE A 425 -3.12 -14.53 -12.21
C ILE A 425 -4.38 -13.64 -12.26
N GLY A 426 -4.25 -12.39 -11.79
CA GLY A 426 -5.41 -11.54 -11.52
C GLY A 426 -6.31 -12.20 -10.47
N GLU A 427 -7.57 -12.48 -10.82
CA GLU A 427 -8.54 -13.11 -9.92
C GLU A 427 -8.73 -14.63 -10.18
N ARG A 428 -7.89 -15.25 -11.03
CA ARG A 428 -8.09 -16.65 -11.45
C ARG A 428 -6.90 -17.53 -11.12
N TRP A 429 -7.20 -18.72 -10.62
CA TRP A 429 -6.23 -19.81 -10.46
C TRP A 429 -6.07 -20.55 -11.79
N VAL A 430 -4.85 -20.56 -12.31
CA VAL A 430 -4.48 -21.21 -13.58
C VAL A 430 -3.48 -22.33 -13.28
N PRO A 431 -3.64 -23.54 -13.84
CA PRO A 431 -2.67 -24.61 -13.70
C PRO A 431 -1.30 -24.20 -14.24
N VAL A 432 -0.23 -24.49 -13.50
CA VAL A 432 1.14 -24.27 -13.94
C VAL A 432 1.83 -25.60 -14.22
N GLN A 433 2.52 -25.70 -15.35
CA GLN A 433 3.25 -26.91 -15.69
C GLN A 433 4.58 -26.96 -14.92
N LEU A 434 4.70 -27.91 -13.99
CA LEU A 434 5.93 -28.22 -13.27
C LEU A 434 6.29 -29.69 -13.50
N ARG A 435 7.57 -30.01 -13.68
CA ARG A 435 8.03 -31.39 -13.92
C ARG A 435 7.73 -32.33 -12.74
N ALA A 436 7.76 -31.80 -11.52
CA ALA A 436 7.36 -32.46 -10.28
C ALA A 436 7.00 -31.38 -9.24
N PHE A 437 6.66 -31.75 -8.01
CA PHE A 437 6.64 -30.81 -6.88
C PHE A 437 6.71 -31.59 -5.55
N PRO A 438 7.41 -31.08 -4.53
CA PRO A 438 7.46 -31.72 -3.21
C PRO A 438 6.07 -31.72 -2.53
N ALA A 439 5.63 -32.89 -2.07
CA ALA A 439 4.35 -33.03 -1.35
C ALA A 439 4.30 -32.21 -0.05
N ILE A 440 5.46 -31.85 0.51
CA ILE A 440 5.57 -31.02 1.73
C ILE A 440 5.07 -29.58 1.52
N TRP A 441 4.88 -29.15 0.26
CA TRP A 441 4.35 -27.83 -0.08
C TRP A 441 2.83 -27.78 -0.23
N SER A 442 2.11 -28.87 0.04
CA SER A 442 0.64 -28.94 -0.17
C SER A 442 -0.15 -27.92 0.65
N ASP A 443 0.42 -27.43 1.77
CA ASP A 443 -0.17 -26.39 2.62
C ASP A 443 0.63 -25.07 2.56
N GLU A 444 1.60 -24.98 1.66
CA GLU A 444 2.48 -23.82 1.52
C GLU A 444 2.11 -22.99 0.29
N ARG A 445 2.27 -21.68 0.44
CA ARG A 445 2.07 -20.72 -0.64
C ARG A 445 3.31 -19.85 -0.77
N PHE A 446 3.67 -19.58 -2.02
CA PHE A 446 4.86 -18.80 -2.36
C PHE A 446 4.50 -17.70 -3.33
N TRP A 447 5.07 -16.52 -3.11
CA TRP A 447 5.07 -15.46 -4.10
C TRP A 447 6.26 -15.64 -5.03
N ILE A 448 6.02 -15.63 -6.33
CA ILE A 448 7.04 -15.82 -7.35
C ILE A 448 7.12 -14.56 -8.20
N ARG A 449 8.31 -13.94 -8.22
CA ARG A 449 8.65 -12.89 -9.17
C ARG A 449 9.24 -13.54 -10.40
N GLY A 450 8.62 -13.34 -11.56
CA GLY A 450 9.12 -13.99 -12.77
C GLY A 450 8.35 -13.63 -14.03
N THR A 451 8.65 -14.38 -15.08
CA THR A 451 7.93 -14.34 -16.35
C THR A 451 7.29 -15.70 -16.59
N ILE A 452 6.04 -15.65 -17.01
CA ILE A 452 5.30 -16.83 -17.47
C ILE A 452 4.91 -16.66 -18.93
N HIS A 453 4.83 -17.80 -19.61
CA HIS A 453 4.14 -17.92 -20.86
C HIS A 453 2.72 -18.45 -20.59
N MET A 454 1.70 -17.72 -21.08
CA MET A 454 0.29 -18.08 -20.87
C MET A 454 -0.32 -18.67 -22.14
N SER A 455 -0.86 -19.89 -22.00
CA SER A 455 -1.69 -20.60 -22.99
C SER A 455 -3.17 -20.56 -22.57
N GLU A 456 -4.10 -21.04 -23.40
CA GLU A 456 -5.55 -20.96 -23.11
C GLU A 456 -5.98 -21.65 -21.80
N HIS A 457 -5.24 -22.67 -21.33
CA HIS A 457 -5.63 -23.49 -20.18
C HIS A 457 -4.51 -23.79 -19.17
N HIS A 458 -3.28 -23.39 -19.43
CA HIS A 458 -2.14 -23.61 -18.55
C HIS A 458 -1.10 -22.50 -18.73
N CYS A 459 -0.16 -22.41 -17.79
CA CYS A 459 0.96 -21.50 -17.86
C CYS A 459 2.28 -22.22 -17.54
N ILE A 460 3.39 -21.65 -18.04
CA ILE A 460 4.73 -22.23 -17.92
C ILE A 460 5.68 -21.11 -17.48
N PHE A 461 6.59 -21.40 -16.55
CA PHE A 461 7.61 -20.43 -16.16
C PHE A 461 8.72 -20.36 -17.21
N THR A 462 8.95 -19.17 -17.76
CA THR A 462 10.06 -18.90 -18.68
C THR A 462 11.28 -18.32 -17.96
N HIS A 463 11.04 -17.60 -16.86
CA HIS A 463 12.10 -17.08 -16.00
C HIS A 463 11.57 -16.90 -14.58
N ILE A 464 12.35 -17.30 -13.58
CA ILE A 464 12.05 -17.05 -12.17
C ILE A 464 13.17 -16.18 -11.61
N GLU A 465 12.81 -14.98 -11.16
CA GLU A 465 13.76 -14.03 -10.60
C GLU A 465 13.95 -14.28 -9.10
N ASN A 466 12.87 -14.41 -8.33
CA ASN A 466 12.94 -14.74 -6.91
C ASN A 466 11.64 -15.37 -6.39
N VAL A 467 11.72 -15.98 -5.21
CA VAL A 467 10.59 -16.61 -4.52
C VAL A 467 10.55 -16.10 -3.09
N PHE A 468 9.37 -15.75 -2.61
CA PHE A 468 9.14 -15.13 -1.30
C PHE A 468 8.10 -15.91 -0.49
N PRO A 469 8.19 -15.92 0.85
CA PRO A 469 7.20 -16.58 1.69
C PRO A 469 5.89 -15.78 1.70
N MET A 470 4.76 -16.48 1.84
CA MET A 470 3.53 -15.85 2.29
C MET A 470 3.67 -15.43 3.77
N THR A 471 3.20 -14.24 4.13
CA THR A 471 3.41 -13.65 5.47
C THR A 471 2.10 -13.44 6.22
N LEU A 472 2.17 -13.28 7.55
CA LEU A 472 1.03 -13.14 8.48
C LEU A 472 -0.05 -12.12 8.07
N LEU A 473 0.32 -11.04 7.38
CA LEU A 473 -0.61 -9.98 6.98
C LEU A 473 -1.57 -10.43 5.86
N GLU A 474 -1.33 -11.61 5.28
CA GLU A 474 -2.03 -12.17 4.12
C GLU A 474 -2.86 -13.41 4.49
N GLU A 475 -2.77 -13.94 5.72
CA GLU A 475 -3.52 -15.13 6.16
C GLU A 475 -5.02 -14.86 6.40
N GLU A 476 -5.44 -13.60 6.53
CA GLU A 476 -6.85 -13.19 6.75
C GLU A 476 -7.64 -12.90 5.45
N LEU A 477 -7.17 -13.35 4.29
CA LEU A 477 -7.93 -13.22 3.03
C LEU A 477 -9.19 -14.12 3.04
N PRO A 478 -10.42 -13.59 2.80
CA PRO A 478 -11.66 -14.38 2.77
C PRO A 478 -11.80 -15.41 1.63
N ASN A 479 -10.73 -15.70 0.87
CA ASN A 479 -10.73 -16.67 -0.22
C ASN A 479 -9.82 -17.88 0.05
N ALA A 480 -9.51 -18.16 1.33
CA ALA A 480 -8.77 -19.35 1.77
C ALA A 480 -9.58 -20.67 1.73
N HIS A 481 -10.53 -20.80 0.79
CA HIS A 481 -11.13 -22.07 0.44
C HIS A 481 -10.78 -22.42 -1.01
N VAL A 482 -9.60 -23.03 -1.17
CA VAL A 482 -9.38 -23.92 -2.31
C VAL A 482 -10.40 -25.06 -2.12
N LEU A 483 -11.34 -25.16 -3.06
CA LEU A 483 -12.31 -26.25 -3.17
C LEU A 483 -11.62 -27.59 -2.94
N GLY A 484 -11.90 -28.22 -1.80
CA GLY A 484 -11.27 -29.48 -1.42
C GLY A 484 -11.58 -29.97 -0.01
N GLN A 485 -12.79 -29.75 0.51
CA GLN A 485 -13.31 -30.59 1.60
C GLN A 485 -14.33 -31.57 1.02
N LYS A 486 -13.94 -32.84 0.99
CA LYS A 486 -14.83 -33.97 1.23
C LYS A 486 -14.15 -34.89 2.24
#